data_AF-A0A5C6ESV6-F1
#
_entry.id   AF-A0A5C6ESV6-F1
#
_cell.length_a   1.000
_cell.length_b   1.000
_cell.length_c   1.000
_cell.angle_alpha   90.00
_cell.angle_beta   90.00
_cell.angle_gamma   90.00
#
_symmetry.space_group_name_H-M   'P 1'
#
loop_
_entity.id
_entity.type
_entity.pdbx_description
1 polymer ?
#
loop_
_entity_poly.entity_id
_entity_poly.type
_entity_poly.pdbx_seq_one_letter_code
_entity_poly.pdbx_strand_id
1 'polypeptide(L)' 'MWLDHLAPDIQEAILELPRTVQGRDVILEKHVRPIAKTHDWREQREMWTKLQSQVDVTKPATSS' A
#
# COMPACT_ATOMS: atom_id res chain seq x y z
N MET A 1 -13.14 -10.44 -10.95
CA MET A 1 -12.71 -9.21 -11.64
C MET A 1 -12.62 -8.12 -10.57
N TRP A 2 -11.49 -8.05 -9.83
CA TRP A 2 -11.38 -7.31 -8.54
C TRP A 2 -10.38 -6.15 -8.59
N LEU A 3 -9.93 -5.75 -9.80
CA LEU A 3 -8.83 -4.80 -9.97
C LEU A 3 -9.24 -3.44 -10.58
N ASP A 4 -10.50 -3.28 -11.01
CA ASP A 4 -10.97 -2.06 -11.69
C ASP A 4 -11.44 -0.93 -10.74
N HIS A 5 -11.46 -1.17 -9.44
CA HIS A 5 -11.97 -0.17 -8.48
C HIS A 5 -10.87 0.68 -7.85
N LEU A 6 -9.59 0.33 -8.01
CA LEU A 6 -8.50 1.07 -7.40
C LEU A 6 -8.21 2.34 -8.20
N ALA A 7 -7.94 3.45 -7.50
CA ALA A 7 -7.49 4.68 -8.15
C ALA A 7 -6.19 4.41 -8.95
N PRO A 8 -6.05 4.99 -10.15
CA PRO A 8 -4.91 4.74 -11.03
C PRO A 8 -3.57 5.07 -10.34
N ASP A 9 -3.50 6.16 -9.58
CA ASP A 9 -2.29 6.57 -8.85
C ASP A 9 -1.84 5.51 -7.82
N ILE A 10 -2.79 4.77 -7.22
CA ILE A 10 -2.49 3.71 -6.26
C ILE A 10 -2.00 2.47 -7.00
N GLN A 11 -2.54 2.17 -8.19
CA GLN A 11 -2.04 1.08 -9.02
C GLN A 11 -0.58 1.33 -9.43
N GLU A 12 -0.24 2.55 -9.84
CA GLU A 12 1.14 2.95 -10.13
C GLU A 12 2.03 2.86 -8.89
N ALA A 13 1.58 3.37 -7.74
CA ALA A 13 2.34 3.28 -6.50
C ALA A 13 2.64 1.83 -6.08
N ILE A 14 1.70 0.89 -6.31
CA ILE A 14 1.92 -0.55 -6.07
C ILE A 14 2.98 -1.11 -7.02
N LEU A 15 2.99 -0.70 -8.29
CA LEU A 15 4.00 -1.10 -9.27
C LEU A 15 5.39 -0.55 -8.94
N GLU A 16 5.45 0.64 -8.32
CA GLU A 16 6.69 1.28 -7.87
C GLU A 16 7.23 0.76 -6.54
N LEU A 17 6.47 -0.07 -5.81
CA LEU A 17 6.94 -0.62 -4.53
C LEU A 17 8.24 -1.42 -4.73
N PRO A 18 9.28 -1.18 -3.92
CA PRO A 18 10.51 -1.94 -4.01
C PRO A 18 10.21 -3.40 -3.70
N ARG A 19 10.58 -4.32 -4.61
CA ARG A 19 10.49 -5.75 -4.35
C ARG A 19 11.36 -6.06 -3.14
N THR A 20 10.77 -6.32 -1.98
CA THR A 20 11.52 -6.62 -0.75
C THR A 20 12.20 -7.98 -0.89
N VAL A 21 13.54 -7.97 -1.04
CA VAL A 21 14.37 -9.18 -1.18
C VAL A 21 14.74 -9.80 0.19
N GLN A 22 14.63 -9.03 1.28
CA GLN A 22 14.84 -9.51 2.65
C GLN A 22 13.90 -8.77 3.61
N GLY A 23 13.08 -9.53 4.34
CA GLY A 23 12.06 -9.01 5.25
C GLY A 23 10.67 -9.06 4.62
N ARG A 24 9.69 -9.55 5.39
CA ARG A 24 8.28 -9.73 4.98
C ARG A 24 7.77 -8.53 4.18
N ASP A 25 7.10 -8.78 3.06
CA ASP A 25 6.29 -7.79 2.35
C ASP A 25 5.50 -6.94 3.35
N VAL A 26 5.83 -5.66 3.44
CA VAL A 26 5.24 -4.77 4.45
C VAL A 26 3.82 -4.35 4.02
N ILE A 27 3.57 -4.28 2.72
CA ILE A 27 2.25 -4.08 2.12
C ILE A 27 1.78 -5.39 1.49
N LEU A 28 0.86 -6.08 2.18
CA LEU A 28 0.27 -7.33 1.71
C LEU A 28 -1.03 -7.05 0.94
N GLU A 29 -1.40 -7.96 0.03
CA GLU A 29 -2.64 -7.87 -0.75
C GLU A 29 -3.88 -7.71 0.16
N LYS A 30 -3.87 -8.34 1.34
CA LYS A 30 -4.93 -8.20 2.36
C LYS A 30 -5.12 -6.77 2.90
N HIS A 31 -4.07 -5.93 2.85
CA HIS A 31 -4.13 -4.52 3.24
C HIS A 31 -4.66 -3.65 2.10
N VAL A 32 -4.40 -4.04 0.84
CA VAL A 32 -4.89 -3.35 -0.35
C VAL A 32 -6.36 -3.71 -0.63
N ARG A 33 -6.79 -4.93 -0.31
CA ARG A 33 -8.16 -5.41 -0.51
C ARG A 33 -9.26 -4.52 0.08
N PRO A 34 -9.16 -3.98 1.32
CA PRO A 34 -10.14 -3.02 1.82
C PRO A 34 -10.09 -1.67 1.09
N ILE A 35 -8.92 -1.22 0.63
CA ILE A 35 -8.76 0.00 -0.16
C ILE A 35 -9.49 -0.15 -1.51
N ALA A 36 -9.29 -1.28 -2.20
CA ALA A 36 -9.96 -1.60 -3.45
C ALA A 36 -11.50 -1.75 -3.33
N LYS A 37 -12.02 -1.97 -2.12
CA LYS A 37 -13.47 -2.07 -1.87
C LYS A 37 -14.13 -0.70 -1.67
N THR A 38 -13.35 0.32 -1.33
CA THR A 38 -13.83 1.69 -1.18
C THR A 38 -14.14 2.26 -2.55
N HIS A 39 -15.34 2.83 -2.76
CA HIS A 39 -15.72 3.37 -4.06
C HIS A 39 -15.16 4.78 -4.30
N ASP A 40 -14.87 5.53 -3.24
CA ASP A 40 -14.35 6.89 -3.33
C ASP A 40 -12.82 6.89 -3.43
N TRP A 41 -12.29 7.46 -4.51
CA TRP A 41 -10.84 7.53 -4.74
C TRP A 41 -10.09 8.40 -3.75
N ARG A 42 -10.74 9.42 -3.17
CA ARG A 42 -10.11 10.27 -2.17
C ARG A 42 -9.93 9.50 -0.86
N GLU A 43 -10.96 8.78 -0.43
CA GLU A 43 -10.85 7.87 0.72
C GLU A 43 -9.80 6.78 0.48
N GLN A 44 -9.72 6.21 -0.74
CA GLN A 44 -8.66 5.26 -1.06
C GLN A 44 -7.26 5.83 -0.87
N ARG A 45 -7.02 7.06 -1.32
CA ARG A 45 -5.72 7.74 -1.17
C ARG A 45 -5.39 8.02 0.29
N GLU A 46 -6.37 8.39 1.10
CA GLU A 46 -6.18 8.58 2.56
C GLU A 46 -5.81 7.26 3.25
N MET A 47 -6.51 6.17 2.92
CA MET A 47 -6.20 4.83 3.44
C MET A 47 -4.82 4.36 2.98
N TRP A 48 -4.46 4.60 1.72
CA TRP A 48 -3.14 4.27 1.16
C TRP A 48 -2.01 5.04 1.83
N THR A 49 -2.18 6.34 2.06
CA THR A 49 -1.20 7.18 2.77
C THR A 49 -1.00 6.70 4.20
N LYS A 50 -2.08 6.35 4.90
CA LYS A 50 -2.03 5.79 6.25
C LYS A 50 -1.29 4.44 6.28
N LEU A 51 -1.53 3.59 5.28
CA LEU A 51 -0.86 2.30 5.14
C LEU A 51 0.66 2.48 4.95
N GLN A 52 1.07 3.40 4.07
CA GLN A 52 2.49 3.72 3.85
C GLN A 52 3.17 4.29 5.12
N SER A 53 2.48 5.16 5.86
CA SER A 53 3.02 5.70 7.11
C SER A 53 3.21 4.61 8.18
N GLN A 54 2.30 3.64 8.26
CA GLN A 54 2.46 2.50 9.16
C GLN A 54 3.65 1.61 8.78
N VAL A 55 3.85 1.40 7.47
CA VAL A 55 4.98 0.66 6.91
C VAL A 55 6.32 1.34 7.24
N ASP A 56 6.42 2.65 7.03
CA ASP A 56 7.63 3.44 7.31
C ASP A 56 8.02 3.38 8.80
N VAL A 57 7.04 3.54 9.69
CA VAL A 57 7.24 3.45 11.15
C VAL A 57 7.66 2.04 11.60
N THR A 58 7.28 0.99 10.87
CA THR A 58 7.69 -0.39 11.18
C THR A 58 9.08 -0.78 10.71
N LYS A 59 9.81 0.11 10.03
CA LYS A 59 11.25 -0.05 9.81
C LYS A 59 11.97 0.34 11.11
N PRO A 60 12.42 -0.60 11.97
CA PRO A 60 13.26 -0.20 13.08
C PRO A 60 14.51 0.45 12.49
N ALA A 61 14.87 1.61 13.02
CA ALA A 61 16.18 2.21 12.82
C ALA A 61 17.25 1.17 13.23
N THR A 62 17.82 0.49 12.24
CA THR A 62 18.97 -0.40 12.33
C THR A 62 19.56 -0.38 10.92
N SER A 63 20.70 0.21 10.60
CA SER A 63 21.81 0.84 11.31
C SER A 63 22.29 2.01 10.42
N SER A 64 22.89 3.10 10.91
CA SER A 64 24.23 3.20 11.49
C SER A 64 24.47 4.63 11.99
#